data_AF-A0A1L7WA52-F1
#
_entry.id   AF-A0A1L7WA52-F1
#
_cell.length_a   1.000
_cell.length_b   1.000
_cell.length_c   1.000
_cell.angle_alpha   90.00
_cell.angle_beta   90.00
_cell.angle_gamma   90.00
#
_symmetry.space_group_name_H-M   'P 1'
#
loop_
_entity.id
_entity.type
_entity.pdbx_description
1 polymer ?
#
loop_
_entity_poly.entity_id
_entity_poly.type
_entity_poly.pdbx_seq_one_letter_code
_entity_poly.pdbx_strand_id
1 'polypeptide(L)'
;MTELYESIDPDGDTLITISYLPVLTQSVDEPVAAEDPDHKDSHSIFSSTDGTTHCHEGDESVSELRLKVSKKHLTVASRRAKAMFQRNYRETQKSEVDGLYHWKIGPLFDPEALRMVMKVIHAQAQDLPDDVTLQRIVSIAEVVDDLQCHDALSFFVKAWINRLSESVPSRMCDELVQWIFIASVFGLDEKFKQATRVAIMHSTGPIDTLGLPMRPDIVDKIEQKRQDLVEDLIAQLDDLLDNLCSGRSCRVLACRLMMIGALTQQMKNTNLHSPRPARPFHNQSLSSALETVRHFDSPSLYLPSEDNHLYLSDQVNSSFKESKEDVWVLQKDIFLSSRRKKKDRGLFDSEDDEQPNKSPKQLTFHCCRLQAHLEPVINLLEAKVFTLDIDGF
;
A
#
# COMPACT_ATOMS: atom_id res chain seq x y z
N MET A 1 -22.72 -6.31 -34.45
CA MET A 1 -23.27 -6.86 -33.20
C MET A 1 -23.20 -8.38 -33.31
N THR A 2 -22.30 -9.01 -32.56
CA THR A 2 -22.20 -10.47 -32.51
C THR A 2 -23.09 -10.97 -31.38
N GLU A 3 -24.05 -11.84 -31.69
CA GLU A 3 -24.91 -12.49 -30.69
C GLU A 3 -24.40 -13.91 -30.44
N LEU A 4 -24.01 -14.21 -29.21
CA LEU A 4 -23.69 -15.57 -28.77
C LEU A 4 -24.88 -16.12 -27.98
N TYR A 5 -25.42 -17.26 -28.41
CA TYR A 5 -26.48 -17.97 -27.68
C TYR A 5 -25.97 -19.33 -27.19
N GLU A 6 -26.21 -19.63 -25.92
CA GLU A 6 -25.87 -20.91 -25.31
C GLU A 6 -27.00 -21.39 -24.39
N SER A 7 -27.33 -22.68 -24.48
CA SER A 7 -28.33 -23.31 -23.63
C SER A 7 -27.65 -24.09 -22.51
N ILE A 8 -27.54 -23.48 -21.32
CA ILE A 8 -27.03 -24.13 -20.12
C ILE A 8 -28.06 -25.12 -19.59
N ASP A 9 -29.34 -24.73 -19.55
CA ASP A 9 -30.44 -25.62 -19.20
C ASP A 9 -31.40 -25.76 -20.40
N PRO A 10 -31.42 -26.92 -21.09
CA PRO A 10 -32.35 -27.17 -22.20
C PRO A 10 -33.81 -26.99 -21.81
N ASP A 11 -34.17 -27.33 -20.57
CA ASP A 11 -35.50 -27.18 -19.99
C ASP A 11 -35.68 -25.84 -19.26
N GLY A 12 -34.67 -24.96 -19.35
CA GLY A 12 -34.67 -23.64 -18.76
C GLY A 12 -35.83 -22.77 -19.21
N ASP A 13 -36.29 -21.90 -18.32
CA ASP A 13 -37.43 -21.01 -18.51
C ASP A 13 -37.03 -19.53 -18.50
N THR A 14 -35.73 -19.23 -18.40
CA THR A 14 -35.19 -17.88 -18.29
C THR A 14 -34.04 -17.68 -19.28
N LEU A 15 -34.04 -16.53 -19.96
CA LEU A 15 -32.96 -16.07 -20.82
C LEU A 15 -32.26 -14.90 -20.14
N ILE A 16 -30.99 -15.11 -19.76
CA ILE A 16 -30.12 -14.03 -19.27
C ILE A 16 -29.42 -13.40 -20.45
N THR A 17 -29.48 -12.08 -20.53
CA THR A 17 -28.78 -11.27 -21.53
C THR A 17 -27.77 -10.37 -20.84
N ILE A 18 -26.53 -10.40 -21.31
CA ILE A 18 -25.53 -9.35 -21.04
C ILE A 18 -25.00 -8.76 -22.34
N SER A 19 -24.62 -7.49 -22.26
CA SER A 19 -23.82 -6.83 -23.29
C SER A 19 -22.34 -6.88 -22.88
N TYR A 20 -21.43 -6.99 -23.84
CA TYR A 20 -19.99 -6.95 -23.60
C TYR A 20 -19.25 -6.32 -24.78
N LEU A 21 -18.06 -5.79 -24.53
CA LEU A 21 -17.17 -5.28 -25.57
C LEU A 21 -16.24 -6.43 -26.01
N PRO A 22 -16.24 -6.80 -27.31
CA PRO A 22 -15.35 -7.85 -27.79
C PRO A 22 -13.90 -7.35 -27.76
N VAL A 23 -13.00 -8.15 -27.18
CA VAL A 23 -11.55 -7.91 -27.31
C VAL A 23 -11.18 -8.18 -28.77
N LEU A 24 -10.81 -7.15 -29.53
CA LEU A 24 -10.23 -7.30 -30.86
C LEU A 24 -8.83 -7.93 -30.71
N THR A 25 -8.77 -9.26 -30.71
CA THR A 25 -7.49 -9.94 -30.93
C THR A 25 -7.08 -9.68 -32.37
N GLN A 26 -6.06 -8.84 -32.58
CA GLN A 26 -5.39 -8.75 -33.87
C GLN A 26 -4.84 -10.15 -34.19
N SER A 27 -5.48 -10.81 -35.16
CA SER A 27 -4.94 -12.01 -35.77
C SER A 27 -3.58 -11.67 -36.38
N VAL A 28 -2.52 -12.29 -35.88
CA VAL A 28 -1.18 -12.18 -36.43
C VAL A 28 -1.18 -12.80 -37.83
N ASP A 29 -0.80 -11.99 -38.82
CA ASP A 29 -0.73 -12.28 -40.25
C ASP A 29 0.20 -13.45 -40.61
N GLU A 30 -0.19 -14.20 -41.65
CA GLU A 30 0.70 -15.01 -42.48
C GLU A 30 1.61 -14.10 -43.36
N PRO A 31 2.76 -14.60 -43.85
CA PRO A 31 3.97 -13.80 -43.98
C PRO A 31 4.04 -12.92 -45.23
N VAL A 32 4.55 -11.70 -45.03
CA VAL A 32 4.94 -10.76 -46.07
C VAL A 32 6.23 -11.25 -46.76
N ALA A 33 6.15 -11.49 -48.07
CA ALA A 33 7.30 -11.66 -48.93
C ALA A 33 8.01 -10.32 -49.13
N ALA A 34 9.33 -10.32 -48.91
CA ALA A 34 10.25 -9.23 -49.13
C ALA A 34 10.48 -8.99 -50.63
N GLU A 35 10.57 -7.72 -51.06
CA GLU A 35 11.61 -7.19 -51.96
C GLU A 35 11.85 -5.69 -51.68
N ASP A 36 13.08 -5.27 -52.00
CA ASP A 36 13.90 -4.19 -51.43
C ASP A 36 13.68 -2.77 -52.04
N PRO A 37 14.35 -1.71 -51.51
CA PRO A 37 14.01 -0.30 -51.67
C PRO A 37 14.76 0.41 -52.81
N ASP A 38 14.21 1.52 -53.30
CA ASP A 38 15.05 2.59 -53.87
C ASP A 38 14.45 4.01 -53.71
N HIS A 39 15.27 4.87 -53.11
CA HIS A 39 15.48 6.32 -53.30
C HIS A 39 14.30 7.32 -53.50
N LYS A 40 14.17 8.31 -52.58
CA LYS A 40 14.89 9.61 -52.60
C LYS A 40 14.38 10.61 -51.55
N ASP A 41 15.34 11.23 -50.86
CA ASP A 41 15.20 12.43 -50.03
C ASP A 41 14.60 13.62 -50.79
N SER A 42 13.76 14.40 -50.10
CA SER A 42 13.84 15.87 -50.10
C SER A 42 12.96 16.46 -49.00
N HIS A 43 13.61 17.12 -48.05
CA HIS A 43 13.00 18.02 -47.08
C HIS A 43 12.33 19.23 -47.77
N SER A 44 11.14 19.63 -47.30
CA SER A 44 10.70 21.03 -47.33
C SER A 44 9.65 21.28 -46.25
N ILE A 45 9.91 22.34 -45.48
CA ILE A 45 9.11 22.88 -44.38
C ILE A 45 8.20 24.00 -44.93
N PHE A 46 7.05 24.19 -44.26
CA PHE A 46 6.06 25.30 -44.33
C PHE A 46 4.89 25.16 -45.32
N SER A 47 3.67 24.90 -44.82
CA SER A 47 2.75 25.96 -44.37
C SER A 47 1.40 25.42 -43.88
N SER A 48 0.70 26.28 -43.13
CA SER A 48 -0.45 26.07 -42.26
C SER A 48 -1.81 25.86 -42.96
N THR A 49 -2.78 25.47 -42.11
CA THR A 49 -4.26 25.52 -42.25
C THR A 49 -4.84 24.46 -43.20
N ASP A 50 -5.83 23.65 -42.83
CA ASP A 50 -7.08 24.04 -42.19
C ASP A 50 -7.69 22.88 -41.39
N GLY A 51 -8.52 23.23 -40.40
CA GLY A 51 -9.18 22.27 -39.52
C GLY A 51 -10.25 21.45 -40.24
N THR A 52 -10.21 20.14 -40.05
CA THR A 52 -11.41 19.30 -40.02
C THR A 52 -11.12 18.17 -39.06
N THR A 53 -11.48 18.40 -37.79
CA THR A 53 -11.65 17.36 -36.79
C THR A 53 -12.77 16.45 -37.29
N HIS A 54 -12.42 15.44 -38.08
CA HIS A 54 -13.32 14.33 -38.30
C HIS A 54 -13.27 13.50 -37.01
N CYS A 55 -14.20 13.80 -36.11
CA CYS A 55 -14.51 12.96 -34.97
C CYS A 55 -14.89 11.59 -35.52
N HIS A 56 -13.93 10.65 -35.53
CA HIS A 56 -14.25 9.24 -35.55
C HIS A 56 -14.87 8.93 -34.20
N GLU A 57 -16.17 9.19 -34.06
CA GLU A 57 -17.03 8.42 -33.17
C GLU A 57 -16.96 6.98 -33.66
N GLY A 58 -16.01 6.23 -33.09
CA GLY A 58 -15.96 4.79 -33.25
C GLY A 58 -17.22 4.23 -32.63
N ASP A 59 -18.13 3.75 -33.47
CA ASP A 59 -19.22 2.86 -33.10
C ASP A 59 -18.59 1.58 -32.53
N GLU A 60 -18.29 1.59 -31.22
CA GLU A 60 -17.85 0.39 -30.51
C GLU A 60 -18.99 -0.63 -30.60
N SER A 61 -18.83 -1.60 -31.51
CA SER A 61 -19.87 -2.59 -31.78
C SER A 61 -20.05 -3.51 -30.56
N VAL A 62 -20.99 -3.16 -29.69
CA VAL A 62 -21.37 -3.95 -28.52
C VAL A 62 -21.84 -5.33 -28.99
N SER A 63 -21.34 -6.39 -28.35
CA SER A 63 -21.77 -7.78 -28.56
C SER A 63 -22.69 -8.23 -27.43
N GLU A 64 -23.48 -9.27 -27.67
CA GLU A 64 -24.48 -9.75 -26.71
C GLU A 64 -24.28 -11.24 -26.45
N LEU A 65 -24.29 -11.63 -25.17
CA LEU A 65 -24.34 -13.03 -24.73
C LEU A 65 -25.75 -13.32 -24.18
N ARG A 66 -26.37 -14.37 -24.70
CA ARG A 66 -27.66 -14.90 -24.26
C ARG A 66 -27.50 -16.32 -23.71
N LEU A 67 -27.83 -16.51 -22.43
CA LEU A 67 -27.75 -17.79 -21.74
C LEU A 67 -29.15 -18.28 -21.36
N LYS A 68 -29.56 -19.43 -21.86
CA LYS A 68 -30.81 -20.09 -21.41
C LYS A 68 -30.54 -20.90 -20.15
N VAL A 69 -31.24 -20.56 -19.07
CA VAL A 69 -31.04 -21.05 -17.70
C VAL A 69 -32.38 -21.35 -17.02
N SER A 70 -32.33 -22.06 -15.89
CA SER A 70 -33.49 -22.32 -15.04
C SER A 70 -33.63 -21.25 -13.95
N LYS A 71 -34.78 -20.58 -13.93
CA LYS A 71 -35.19 -19.66 -12.86
C LYS A 71 -35.09 -20.31 -11.49
N LYS A 72 -35.45 -21.60 -11.40
CA LYS A 72 -35.46 -22.32 -10.13
C LYS A 72 -34.04 -22.47 -9.57
N HIS A 73 -33.08 -22.92 -10.37
CA HIS A 73 -31.68 -23.01 -9.94
C HIS A 73 -31.12 -21.63 -9.56
N LEU A 74 -31.40 -20.63 -10.39
CA LEU A 74 -30.94 -19.27 -10.18
C LEU A 74 -31.49 -18.65 -8.89
N THR A 75 -32.79 -18.77 -8.61
CA THR A 75 -33.41 -18.20 -7.40
C THR A 75 -33.07 -18.95 -6.12
N VAL A 76 -32.65 -20.22 -6.22
CA VAL A 76 -32.12 -20.98 -5.07
C VAL A 76 -30.72 -20.50 -4.71
N ALA A 77 -29.86 -20.27 -5.70
CA ALA A 77 -28.45 -19.92 -5.48
C ALA A 77 -28.19 -18.41 -5.31
N SER A 78 -28.96 -17.54 -5.96
CA SER A 78 -28.73 -16.09 -5.99
C SER A 78 -29.81 -15.32 -5.21
N ARG A 79 -29.36 -14.56 -4.21
CA ARG A 79 -30.27 -13.69 -3.43
C ARG A 79 -30.86 -12.58 -4.29
N ARG A 80 -30.06 -11.98 -5.18
CA ARG A 80 -30.55 -10.96 -6.12
C ARG A 80 -31.58 -11.53 -7.08
N ALA A 81 -31.32 -12.70 -7.67
CA ALA A 81 -32.28 -13.34 -8.56
C ALA A 81 -33.60 -13.64 -7.84
N LYS A 82 -33.52 -14.18 -6.62
CA LYS A 82 -34.71 -14.40 -5.78
C LYS A 82 -35.49 -13.11 -5.56
N ALA A 83 -34.82 -12.01 -5.21
CA ALA A 83 -35.47 -10.72 -5.01
C ALA A 83 -36.07 -10.14 -6.31
N MET A 84 -35.36 -10.28 -7.44
CA MET A 84 -35.82 -9.84 -8.76
C MET A 84 -37.09 -10.58 -9.14
N PHE A 85 -37.10 -11.90 -9.06
CA PHE A 85 -38.22 -12.74 -9.50
C PHE A 85 -39.41 -12.81 -8.53
N GLN A 86 -39.30 -12.22 -7.34
CA GLN A 86 -40.39 -12.10 -6.37
C GLN A 86 -41.24 -10.84 -6.56
N ARG A 87 -40.73 -9.82 -7.26
CA ARG A 87 -41.41 -8.53 -7.45
C ARG A 87 -42.11 -8.49 -8.81
N ASN A 88 -43.06 -7.58 -8.98
CA ASN A 88 -43.79 -7.42 -10.24
C ASN A 88 -42.99 -6.59 -11.27
N TYR A 89 -41.79 -7.04 -11.64
CA TYR A 89 -41.00 -6.40 -12.70
C TYR A 89 -41.35 -6.95 -14.09
N ARG A 90 -40.97 -6.26 -15.16
CA ARG A 90 -41.21 -6.74 -16.54
C ARG A 90 -40.51 -8.07 -16.80
N GLU A 91 -39.33 -8.23 -16.23
CA GLU A 91 -38.49 -9.43 -16.27
C GLU A 91 -39.15 -10.63 -15.57
N THR A 92 -40.18 -10.39 -14.76
CA THR A 92 -40.98 -11.45 -14.11
C THR A 92 -42.21 -11.88 -14.90
N GLN A 93 -42.42 -11.29 -16.07
CA GLN A 93 -43.43 -11.70 -17.04
C GLN A 93 -42.75 -12.50 -18.15
N LYS A 94 -43.40 -13.59 -18.57
CA LYS A 94 -42.92 -14.36 -19.72
C LYS A 94 -43.19 -13.55 -20.98
N SER A 95 -42.21 -13.54 -21.88
CA SER A 95 -42.38 -12.97 -23.21
C SER A 95 -43.46 -13.75 -23.97
N GLU A 96 -44.34 -13.03 -24.67
CA GLU A 96 -45.40 -13.62 -25.49
C GLU A 96 -44.85 -14.33 -26.73
N VAL A 97 -43.61 -14.04 -27.12
CA VAL A 97 -42.99 -14.55 -28.36
C VAL A 97 -42.43 -15.96 -28.16
N ASP A 98 -41.71 -16.19 -27.07
CA ASP A 98 -40.94 -17.42 -26.81
C ASP A 98 -41.30 -18.11 -25.49
N GLY A 99 -42.14 -17.49 -24.66
CA GLY A 99 -42.58 -18.05 -23.38
C GLY A 99 -41.51 -18.06 -22.28
N LEU A 100 -40.41 -17.32 -22.45
CA LEU A 100 -39.29 -17.25 -21.50
C LEU A 100 -39.32 -15.96 -20.66
N TYR A 101 -38.79 -16.04 -19.44
CA TYR A 101 -38.45 -14.84 -18.67
C TYR A 101 -37.18 -14.21 -19.24
N HIS A 102 -37.21 -12.91 -19.55
CA HIS A 102 -36.04 -12.20 -20.02
C HIS A 102 -35.44 -11.37 -18.91
N TRP A 103 -34.18 -11.67 -18.55
CA TRP A 103 -33.44 -10.87 -17.59
C TRP A 103 -32.20 -10.26 -18.23
N LYS A 104 -32.29 -8.96 -18.52
CA LYS A 104 -31.11 -8.18 -18.91
C LYS A 104 -30.35 -7.75 -17.66
N ILE A 105 -29.09 -8.15 -17.58
CA ILE A 105 -28.21 -7.77 -16.47
C ILE A 105 -27.39 -6.54 -16.91
N GLY A 106 -27.42 -5.50 -16.07
CA GLY A 106 -26.95 -4.15 -16.40
C GLY A 106 -25.43 -3.94 -16.50
N PRO A 107 -24.58 -4.65 -15.73
CA PRO A 107 -23.13 -4.54 -15.86
C PRO A 107 -22.57 -5.28 -17.09
N LEU A 108 -21.50 -4.74 -17.67
CA LEU A 108 -20.69 -5.39 -18.71
C LEU A 108 -19.81 -6.46 -18.05
N PHE A 109 -20.34 -7.65 -17.87
CA PHE A 109 -19.55 -8.77 -17.33
C PHE A 109 -18.67 -9.42 -18.38
N ASP A 110 -17.56 -10.01 -17.93
CA ASP A 110 -16.82 -10.98 -18.72
C ASP A 110 -17.76 -12.17 -19.09
N PRO A 111 -17.99 -12.44 -20.38
CA PRO A 111 -18.91 -13.47 -20.84
C PRO A 111 -18.59 -14.86 -20.27
N GLU A 112 -17.30 -15.18 -20.17
CA GLU A 112 -16.83 -16.48 -19.69
C GLU A 112 -17.01 -16.61 -18.17
N ALA A 113 -16.74 -15.56 -17.40
CA ALA A 113 -17.01 -15.53 -15.97
C ALA A 113 -18.49 -15.78 -15.67
N LEU A 114 -19.39 -15.09 -16.39
CA LEU A 114 -20.83 -15.31 -16.24
C LEU A 114 -21.21 -16.75 -16.60
N ARG A 115 -20.70 -17.28 -17.72
CA ARG A 115 -20.95 -18.67 -18.13
C ARG A 115 -20.53 -19.65 -17.03
N MET A 116 -19.34 -19.49 -16.45
CA MET A 116 -18.86 -20.38 -15.40
C MET A 116 -19.73 -20.31 -14.14
N VAL A 117 -20.12 -19.12 -13.70
CA VAL A 117 -21.05 -18.95 -12.57
C VAL A 117 -22.37 -19.66 -12.85
N MET A 118 -22.92 -19.51 -14.06
CA MET A 118 -24.17 -20.16 -14.42
C MET A 118 -24.02 -21.69 -14.48
N LYS A 119 -22.93 -22.23 -15.03
CA LYS A 119 -22.66 -23.68 -15.00
C LYS A 119 -22.58 -24.22 -13.58
N VAL A 120 -21.93 -23.52 -12.65
CA VAL A 120 -21.90 -23.91 -11.23
C VAL A 120 -23.31 -23.95 -10.64
N ILE A 121 -24.10 -22.88 -10.83
CA ILE A 121 -25.48 -22.79 -10.32
C ILE A 121 -26.37 -23.93 -10.85
N HIS A 122 -26.12 -24.41 -12.06
CA HIS A 122 -26.87 -25.48 -12.71
C HIS A 122 -26.26 -26.87 -12.51
N ALA A 123 -25.31 -27.02 -11.58
CA ALA A 123 -24.62 -28.29 -11.30
C ALA A 123 -23.91 -28.92 -12.51
N GLN A 124 -23.47 -28.09 -13.46
CA GLN A 124 -22.70 -28.48 -14.66
C GLN A 124 -21.22 -28.11 -14.52
N ALA A 125 -20.68 -28.25 -13.31
CA ALA A 125 -19.31 -27.85 -13.00
C ALA A 125 -18.24 -28.78 -13.61
N GLN A 126 -18.62 -29.91 -14.18
CA GLN A 126 -17.71 -30.88 -14.79
C GLN A 126 -16.93 -30.34 -16.01
N ASP A 127 -17.46 -29.32 -16.68
CA ASP A 127 -16.82 -28.68 -17.84
C ASP A 127 -15.94 -27.49 -17.44
N LEU A 128 -15.84 -27.18 -16.15
CA LEU A 128 -15.03 -26.07 -15.69
C LEU A 128 -13.56 -26.45 -15.71
N PRO A 129 -12.67 -25.51 -16.06
CA PRO A 129 -11.24 -25.75 -15.98
C PRO A 129 -10.80 -25.98 -14.53
N ASP A 130 -9.85 -26.88 -14.36
CA ASP A 130 -9.21 -27.14 -13.06
C ASP A 130 -8.37 -25.94 -12.59
N ASP A 131 -7.77 -25.20 -13.54
CA ASP A 131 -6.90 -24.06 -13.29
C ASP A 131 -7.51 -22.80 -13.91
N VAL A 132 -7.59 -21.73 -13.12
CA VAL A 132 -8.19 -20.45 -13.49
C VAL A 132 -7.23 -19.35 -13.07
N THR A 133 -6.98 -18.39 -13.96
CA THR A 133 -6.09 -17.26 -13.68
C THR A 133 -6.68 -16.32 -12.62
N LEU A 134 -5.83 -15.60 -11.89
CA LEU A 134 -6.28 -14.60 -10.90
C LEU A 134 -7.28 -13.61 -11.51
N GLN A 135 -6.98 -13.06 -12.69
CA GLN A 135 -7.87 -12.12 -13.39
C GLN A 135 -9.25 -12.73 -13.67
N ARG A 136 -9.32 -14.01 -14.01
CA ARG A 136 -10.60 -14.67 -14.24
C ARG A 136 -11.37 -14.90 -12.94
N ILE A 137 -10.68 -15.18 -11.83
CA ILE A 137 -11.31 -15.24 -10.49
C ILE A 137 -11.86 -13.87 -10.09
N VAL A 138 -11.18 -12.77 -10.42
CA VAL A 138 -11.71 -11.40 -10.22
C VAL A 138 -13.02 -11.21 -10.98
N SER A 139 -13.05 -11.53 -12.27
CA SER A 139 -14.28 -11.41 -13.07
C SER A 139 -15.42 -12.30 -12.57
N ILE A 140 -15.09 -13.50 -12.06
CA ILE A 140 -16.07 -14.36 -11.39
C ILE A 140 -16.59 -13.70 -10.10
N ALA A 141 -15.70 -13.08 -9.31
CA ALA A 141 -16.06 -12.38 -8.09
C ALA A 141 -17.01 -11.20 -8.35
N GLU A 142 -16.82 -10.44 -9.44
CA GLU A 142 -17.73 -9.37 -9.87
C GLU A 142 -19.15 -9.89 -10.12
N VAL A 143 -19.26 -10.99 -10.87
CA VAL A 143 -20.56 -11.63 -11.14
C VAL A 143 -21.20 -12.17 -9.85
N VAL A 144 -20.39 -12.79 -8.98
CA VAL A 144 -20.85 -13.38 -7.72
C VAL A 144 -21.33 -12.33 -6.73
N ASP A 145 -20.64 -11.21 -6.64
CA ASP A 145 -21.02 -10.08 -5.79
C ASP A 145 -22.32 -9.45 -6.29
N ASP A 146 -22.42 -9.18 -7.60
CA ASP A 146 -23.61 -8.62 -8.23
C ASP A 146 -24.85 -9.52 -8.04
N LEU A 147 -24.71 -10.82 -8.32
CA LEU A 147 -25.77 -11.81 -8.15
C LEU A 147 -25.97 -12.23 -6.69
N GLN A 148 -25.08 -11.86 -5.78
CA GLN A 148 -25.10 -12.26 -4.37
C GLN A 148 -25.24 -13.79 -4.20
N CYS A 149 -24.33 -14.54 -4.82
CA CYS A 149 -24.34 -16.01 -4.86
C CYS A 149 -23.03 -16.67 -4.38
N HIS A 150 -22.29 -16.03 -3.47
CA HIS A 150 -20.98 -16.51 -2.98
C HIS A 150 -21.00 -17.94 -2.44
N ASP A 151 -22.07 -18.33 -1.72
CA ASP A 151 -22.20 -19.67 -1.15
C ASP A 151 -22.08 -20.77 -2.23
N ALA A 152 -22.69 -20.56 -3.40
CA ALA A 152 -22.71 -21.52 -4.50
C ALA A 152 -21.33 -21.72 -5.14
N LEU A 153 -20.47 -20.70 -5.12
CA LEU A 153 -19.13 -20.75 -5.73
C LEU A 153 -17.98 -20.92 -4.74
N SER A 154 -18.26 -20.84 -3.43
CA SER A 154 -17.25 -20.85 -2.38
C SER A 154 -16.27 -22.04 -2.47
N PHE A 155 -16.77 -23.24 -2.78
CA PHE A 155 -15.94 -24.43 -2.94
C PHE A 155 -15.00 -24.33 -4.14
N PHE A 156 -15.52 -23.95 -5.31
CA PHE A 156 -14.76 -23.88 -6.57
C PHE A 156 -13.68 -22.81 -6.49
N VAL A 157 -14.00 -21.64 -5.95
CA VAL A 157 -13.04 -20.55 -5.83
C VAL A 157 -11.92 -20.89 -4.85
N LYS A 158 -12.22 -21.57 -3.73
CA LYS A 158 -11.17 -22.09 -2.83
C LYS A 158 -10.27 -23.10 -3.53
N ALA A 159 -10.84 -23.99 -4.35
CA ALA A 159 -10.07 -24.96 -5.11
C ALA A 159 -9.14 -24.29 -6.14
N TRP A 160 -9.65 -23.32 -6.91
CA TRP A 160 -8.83 -22.56 -7.88
C TRP A 160 -7.75 -21.74 -7.19
N ILE A 161 -8.09 -21.04 -6.10
CA ILE A 161 -7.12 -20.24 -5.33
C ILE A 161 -5.98 -21.11 -4.76
N ASN A 162 -6.26 -22.35 -4.36
CA ASN A 162 -5.23 -23.27 -3.86
C ASN A 162 -4.31 -23.80 -4.97
N ARG A 163 -4.71 -23.69 -6.24
CA ARG A 163 -3.93 -24.09 -7.42
C ARG A 163 -3.22 -22.92 -8.09
N LEU A 164 -3.59 -21.68 -7.76
CA LEU A 164 -2.85 -20.51 -8.20
C LEU A 164 -1.39 -20.60 -7.76
N SER A 165 -0.49 -20.22 -8.66
CA SER A 165 0.93 -20.07 -8.32
C SER A 165 1.18 -18.75 -7.58
N GLU A 166 0.29 -17.78 -7.80
CA GLU A 166 0.28 -16.47 -7.20
C GLU A 166 -0.20 -16.52 -5.75
N SER A 167 0.53 -15.84 -4.88
CA SER A 167 0.13 -15.61 -3.48
C SER A 167 -0.23 -14.14 -3.27
N VAL A 168 -0.79 -13.83 -2.10
CA VAL A 168 -1.11 -12.44 -1.75
C VAL A 168 0.18 -11.60 -1.79
N PRO A 169 0.24 -10.51 -2.59
CA PRO A 169 1.43 -9.69 -2.71
C PRO A 169 1.86 -9.06 -1.39
N SER A 170 3.17 -8.84 -1.20
CA SER A 170 3.73 -8.17 -0.02
C SER A 170 3.94 -6.66 -0.22
N ARG A 171 3.42 -6.09 -1.31
CA ARG A 171 3.55 -4.67 -1.68
C ARG A 171 2.24 -4.16 -2.28
N MET A 172 2.07 -2.84 -2.31
CA MET A 172 0.97 -2.25 -3.09
C MET A 172 1.15 -2.50 -4.58
N CYS A 173 0.15 -3.12 -5.19
CA CYS A 173 -0.01 -3.31 -6.62
C CYS A 173 -1.47 -3.68 -6.93
N ASP A 174 -1.82 -3.70 -8.21
CA ASP A 174 -3.19 -4.00 -8.66
C ASP A 174 -3.67 -5.38 -8.19
N GLU A 175 -2.80 -6.38 -8.25
CA GLU A 175 -3.08 -7.73 -7.74
C GLU A 175 -3.45 -7.75 -6.25
N LEU A 176 -2.86 -6.87 -5.43
CA LEU A 176 -3.22 -6.79 -4.01
C LEU A 176 -4.67 -6.32 -3.84
N VAL A 177 -5.09 -5.32 -4.62
CA VAL A 177 -6.47 -4.81 -4.62
C VAL A 177 -7.44 -5.89 -5.07
N GLN A 178 -7.07 -6.65 -6.10
CA GLN A 178 -7.83 -7.81 -6.57
C GLN A 178 -7.96 -8.89 -5.48
N TRP A 179 -6.89 -9.17 -4.73
CA TRP A 179 -6.94 -10.10 -3.60
C TRP A 179 -7.84 -9.61 -2.46
N ILE A 180 -7.83 -8.31 -2.14
CA ILE A 180 -8.74 -7.71 -1.16
C ILE A 180 -10.19 -7.93 -1.62
N PHE A 181 -10.48 -7.63 -2.89
CA PHE A 181 -11.81 -7.81 -3.46
C PHE A 181 -12.26 -9.27 -3.41
N ILE A 182 -11.49 -10.21 -3.97
CA ILE A 182 -11.80 -11.65 -3.97
C ILE A 182 -12.03 -12.14 -2.54
N ALA A 183 -11.11 -11.82 -1.62
CA ALA A 183 -11.21 -12.29 -0.25
C ALA A 183 -12.44 -11.72 0.48
N SER A 184 -12.84 -10.49 0.17
CA SER A 184 -14.06 -9.87 0.70
C SER A 184 -15.34 -10.54 0.19
N VAL A 185 -15.40 -10.91 -1.09
CA VAL A 185 -16.58 -11.53 -1.71
C VAL A 185 -16.79 -12.97 -1.22
N PHE A 186 -15.70 -13.71 -1.05
CA PHE A 186 -15.75 -15.15 -0.71
C PHE A 186 -15.49 -15.47 0.77
N GLY A 187 -15.30 -14.47 1.64
CA GLY A 187 -15.04 -14.67 3.06
C GLY A 187 -13.75 -15.45 3.31
N LEU A 188 -12.65 -15.03 2.68
CA LEU A 188 -11.33 -15.66 2.83
C LEU A 188 -10.52 -14.95 3.91
N ASP A 189 -10.93 -15.09 5.17
CA ASP A 189 -10.45 -14.29 6.31
C ASP A 189 -8.93 -14.12 6.38
N GLU A 190 -8.16 -15.22 6.29
CA GLU A 190 -6.70 -15.15 6.37
C GLU A 190 -6.07 -14.36 5.21
N LYS A 191 -6.58 -14.54 3.99
CA LYS A 191 -6.09 -13.82 2.80
C LYS A 191 -6.52 -12.35 2.85
N PHE A 192 -7.73 -12.09 3.33
CA PHE A 192 -8.24 -10.75 3.53
C PHE A 192 -7.40 -9.99 4.57
N LYS A 193 -7.12 -10.61 5.72
CA LYS A 193 -6.25 -10.06 6.77
C LYS A 193 -4.85 -9.77 6.24
N GLN A 194 -4.26 -10.70 5.50
CA GLN A 194 -2.94 -10.51 4.90
C GLN A 194 -2.94 -9.34 3.90
N ALA A 195 -3.90 -9.30 2.97
CA ALA A 195 -3.92 -8.32 1.91
C ALA A 195 -4.20 -6.90 2.42
N THR A 196 -5.21 -6.75 3.28
CA THR A 196 -5.56 -5.46 3.89
C THR A 196 -4.44 -4.93 4.77
N ARG A 197 -3.72 -5.79 5.48
CA ARG A 197 -2.55 -5.40 6.26
C ARG A 197 -1.42 -4.83 5.40
N VAL A 198 -1.10 -5.48 4.28
CA VAL A 198 -0.12 -4.94 3.32
C VAL A 198 -0.58 -3.57 2.84
N ALA A 199 -1.88 -3.42 2.58
CA ALA A 199 -2.42 -2.14 2.16
C ALA A 199 -2.30 -1.05 3.23
N ILE A 200 -2.64 -1.33 4.49
CA ILE A 200 -2.47 -0.41 5.62
C ILE A 200 -0.99 0.01 5.78
N MET A 201 -0.05 -0.93 5.59
CA MET A 201 1.37 -0.66 5.76
C MET A 201 1.95 0.19 4.63
N HIS A 202 1.54 -0.05 3.39
CA HIS A 202 2.25 0.44 2.22
C HIS A 202 1.48 1.46 1.38
N SER A 203 0.17 1.63 1.58
CA SER A 203 -0.57 2.68 0.88
C SER A 203 -0.15 4.07 1.37
N THR A 204 -0.30 5.05 0.49
CA THR A 204 0.02 6.47 0.74
C THR A 204 -1.24 7.35 0.77
N GLY A 205 -2.40 6.71 0.77
CA GLY A 205 -3.73 7.29 0.73
C GLY A 205 -4.79 6.21 0.47
N PRO A 206 -6.03 6.61 0.16
CA PRO A 206 -7.10 5.69 -0.23
C PRO A 206 -6.68 4.81 -1.41
N ILE A 207 -7.03 3.53 -1.33
CA ILE A 207 -6.72 2.54 -2.38
C ILE A 207 -7.60 2.82 -3.60
N ASP A 208 -7.01 2.79 -4.79
CA ASP A 208 -7.77 2.74 -6.03
C ASP A 208 -8.40 1.35 -6.20
N THR A 209 -9.73 1.31 -6.28
CA THR A 209 -10.50 0.06 -6.45
C THR A 209 -10.37 -0.57 -7.83
N LEU A 210 -9.70 0.10 -8.79
CA LEU A 210 -9.53 -0.37 -10.18
C LEU A 210 -10.87 -0.57 -10.91
N GLY A 211 -11.92 0.13 -10.48
CA GLY A 211 -13.28 -0.04 -10.99
C GLY A 211 -14.02 -1.28 -10.48
N LEU A 212 -13.42 -2.06 -9.56
CA LEU A 212 -14.07 -3.21 -8.95
C LEU A 212 -15.22 -2.76 -8.02
N PRO A 213 -16.30 -3.55 -7.89
CA PRO A 213 -17.43 -3.24 -7.02
C PRO A 213 -17.12 -3.51 -5.54
N MET A 214 -15.99 -2.99 -5.06
CA MET A 214 -15.59 -3.09 -3.66
C MET A 214 -16.47 -2.18 -2.81
N ARG A 215 -16.95 -2.68 -1.68
CA ARG A 215 -17.75 -1.86 -0.77
C ARG A 215 -16.91 -0.70 -0.23
N PRO A 216 -17.42 0.54 -0.21
CA PRO A 216 -16.67 1.71 0.24
C PRO A 216 -16.13 1.57 1.67
N ASP A 217 -16.86 0.88 2.54
CA ASP A 217 -16.47 0.69 3.93
C ASP A 217 -15.17 -0.12 4.10
N ILE A 218 -14.84 -1.00 3.15
CA ILE A 218 -13.56 -1.71 3.16
C ILE A 218 -12.41 -0.73 2.92
N VAL A 219 -12.51 0.09 1.87
CA VAL A 219 -11.49 1.08 1.50
C VAL A 219 -11.33 2.13 2.60
N ASP A 220 -12.45 2.63 3.13
CA ASP A 220 -12.48 3.63 4.19
C ASP A 220 -11.84 3.10 5.48
N LYS A 221 -12.14 1.86 5.88
CA LYS A 221 -11.52 1.23 7.06
C LYS A 221 -10.01 1.07 6.90
N ILE A 222 -9.54 0.64 5.72
CA ILE A 222 -8.10 0.51 5.46
C ILE A 222 -7.40 1.87 5.60
N GLU A 223 -7.96 2.90 4.96
CA GLU A 223 -7.42 4.25 5.02
C GLU A 223 -7.47 4.83 6.44
N GLN A 224 -8.57 4.63 7.16
CA GLN A 224 -8.71 5.05 8.55
C GLN A 224 -7.64 4.40 9.43
N LYS A 225 -7.44 3.07 9.32
CA LYS A 225 -6.42 2.36 10.10
C LYS A 225 -5.02 2.83 9.77
N ARG A 226 -4.71 3.11 8.51
CA ARG A 226 -3.43 3.71 8.12
C ARG A 226 -3.23 5.06 8.81
N GLN A 227 -4.22 5.96 8.72
CA GLN A 227 -4.14 7.28 9.35
C GLN A 227 -3.98 7.19 10.86
N ASP A 228 -4.74 6.31 11.52
CA ASP A 228 -4.67 6.10 12.97
C ASP A 228 -3.28 5.66 13.42
N LEU A 229 -2.63 4.75 12.67
CA LEU A 229 -1.29 4.25 13.00
C LEU A 229 -0.19 5.28 12.72
N VAL A 230 -0.33 6.09 11.66
CA VAL A 230 0.59 7.20 11.40
C VAL A 230 0.47 8.27 12.49
N GLU A 231 -0.76 8.59 12.90
CA GLU A 231 -1.01 9.53 13.99
C GLU A 231 -0.45 9.01 15.33
N ASP A 232 -0.60 7.72 15.62
CA ASP A 232 -0.03 7.06 16.80
C ASP A 232 1.51 7.05 16.78
N LEU A 233 2.13 6.87 15.60
CA LEU A 233 3.59 7.02 15.46
C LEU A 233 4.05 8.42 15.83
N ILE A 234 3.40 9.45 15.29
CA ILE A 234 3.75 10.85 15.58
C ILE A 234 3.57 11.13 17.08
N ALA A 235 2.46 10.70 17.67
CA ALA A 235 2.20 10.86 19.10
C ALA A 235 3.27 10.18 19.97
N GLN A 236 3.70 8.97 19.63
CA GLN A 236 4.76 8.29 20.37
C GLN A 236 6.13 8.96 20.23
N LEU A 237 6.43 9.58 19.09
CA LEU A 237 7.66 10.37 18.92
C LEU A 237 7.62 11.67 19.75
N ASP A 238 6.46 12.34 19.81
CA ASP A 238 6.24 13.51 20.65
C ASP A 238 6.39 13.14 22.15
N ASP A 239 5.77 12.03 22.58
CA ASP A 239 5.90 11.50 23.95
C ASP A 239 7.36 11.15 24.29
N LEU A 240 8.11 10.60 23.32
CA LEU A 240 9.53 10.33 23.50
C LEU A 240 10.30 11.64 23.72
N LEU A 241 10.02 12.68 22.93
CA LEU A 241 10.64 13.99 23.09
C LEU A 241 10.36 14.59 24.48
N ASP A 242 9.13 14.49 24.97
CA ASP A 242 8.75 14.94 26.33
C ASP A 242 9.46 14.13 27.43
N ASN A 243 9.63 12.82 27.22
CA ASN A 243 10.38 11.97 28.13
C ASN A 243 11.88 12.33 28.19
N LEU A 244 12.48 12.68 27.05
CA LEU A 244 13.85 13.19 26.99
C LEU A 244 13.96 14.54 27.71
N CYS A 245 13.01 15.47 27.51
CA CYS A 245 12.97 16.77 28.16
C CYS A 245 12.83 16.66 29.68
N SER A 246 11.96 15.77 30.16
CA SER A 246 11.72 15.57 31.60
C SER A 246 12.86 14.87 32.35
N GLY A 247 13.86 14.34 31.64
CA GLY A 247 15.08 13.80 32.24
C GLY A 247 15.02 12.36 32.74
N ARG A 248 14.00 11.60 32.31
CA ARG A 248 13.79 10.21 32.74
C ARG A 248 14.66 9.20 31.99
N SER A 249 15.14 9.56 30.80
CA SER A 249 15.89 8.66 29.90
C SER A 249 17.38 8.54 30.24
N CYS A 250 18.02 9.64 30.66
CA CYS A 250 19.43 9.66 31.02
C CYS A 250 19.73 10.81 32.00
N ARG A 251 20.56 10.55 33.02
CA ARG A 251 20.96 11.57 34.00
C ARG A 251 21.93 12.61 33.42
N VAL A 252 22.65 12.27 32.35
CA VAL A 252 23.62 13.15 31.69
C VAL A 252 22.88 14.19 30.84
N LEU A 253 22.98 15.48 31.22
CA LEU A 253 22.32 16.58 30.50
C LEU A 253 22.77 16.68 29.03
N ALA A 254 24.08 16.58 28.76
CA ALA A 254 24.62 16.64 27.40
C ALA A 254 24.04 15.54 26.49
N CYS A 255 23.89 14.33 27.02
CA CYS A 255 23.26 13.21 26.30
C CYS A 255 21.81 13.54 25.93
N ARG A 256 21.03 14.05 26.89
CA ARG A 256 19.63 14.43 26.63
C ARG A 256 19.49 15.51 25.58
N LEU A 257 20.25 16.60 25.70
CA LEU A 257 20.22 17.70 24.72
C LEU A 257 20.60 17.21 23.31
N MET A 258 21.59 16.32 23.20
CA MET A 258 22.01 15.74 21.94
C MET A 258 20.92 14.85 21.31
N MET A 259 20.27 13.99 22.10
CA MET A 259 19.16 13.16 21.62
C MET A 259 17.94 14.02 21.24
N ILE A 260 17.60 15.05 22.03
CA ILE A 260 16.52 15.98 21.70
C ILE A 260 16.83 16.68 20.38
N GLY A 261 18.01 17.27 20.24
CA GLY A 261 18.42 17.96 19.02
C GLY A 261 18.39 17.04 17.79
N ALA A 262 18.94 15.83 17.93
CA ALA A 262 18.95 14.82 16.87
C ALA A 262 17.52 14.40 16.47
N LEU A 263 16.67 14.09 17.44
CA LEU A 263 15.28 13.67 17.21
C LEU A 263 14.47 14.79 16.56
N THR A 264 14.49 16.00 17.11
CA THR A 264 13.76 17.15 16.58
C THR A 264 14.20 17.50 15.15
N GLN A 265 15.51 17.47 14.88
CA GLN A 265 16.04 17.76 13.55
C GLN A 265 15.59 16.70 12.53
N GLN A 266 15.69 15.42 12.90
CA GLN A 266 15.34 14.32 12.00
C GLN A 266 13.84 14.27 11.73
N MET A 267 12.99 14.42 12.76
CA MET A 267 11.54 14.50 12.57
C MET A 267 11.12 15.67 11.68
N LYS A 268 11.83 16.81 11.75
CA LYS A 268 11.58 17.96 10.88
C LYS A 268 11.97 17.68 9.43
N ASN A 269 13.08 16.99 9.21
CA ASN A 269 13.56 16.65 7.87
C ASN A 269 12.69 15.60 7.15
N THR A 270 11.91 14.83 7.92
CA THR A 270 11.11 13.71 7.40
C THR A 270 9.61 13.99 7.41
N ASN A 271 9.22 15.27 7.51
CA ASN A 271 7.84 15.74 7.55
C ASN A 271 6.99 15.14 8.68
N LEU A 272 7.60 14.68 9.78
CA LEU A 272 6.89 14.08 10.92
C LEU A 272 6.53 15.08 12.04
N HIS A 273 6.97 16.34 11.98
CA HIS A 273 6.85 17.25 13.13
C HIS A 273 6.57 18.73 12.84
N SER A 274 6.85 19.30 11.66
CA SER A 274 6.66 20.76 11.48
C SER A 274 6.40 21.24 10.04
N PRO A 275 5.18 21.74 9.72
CA PRO A 275 4.00 21.68 10.57
C PRO A 275 3.63 20.21 10.85
N ARG A 276 3.09 19.93 12.05
CA ARG A 276 2.65 18.58 12.40
C ARG A 276 1.75 18.08 11.27
N PRO A 277 2.10 16.96 10.61
CA PRO A 277 1.27 16.48 9.52
C PRO A 277 -0.11 16.16 10.10
N ALA A 278 -1.14 16.59 9.39
CA ALA A 278 -2.52 16.37 9.76
C ALA A 278 -3.12 15.33 8.82
N ARG A 279 -4.20 14.69 9.27
CA ARG A 279 -5.02 13.84 8.40
C ARG A 279 -5.32 14.57 7.09
N PRO A 280 -5.22 13.88 5.94
CA PRO A 280 -5.12 12.43 5.79
C PRO A 280 -3.69 11.88 5.54
N PHE A 281 -2.61 12.60 5.89
CA PHE A 281 -1.22 12.11 5.71
C PHE A 281 -0.91 11.60 4.29
N HIS A 282 -1.23 12.41 3.27
CA HIS A 282 -0.99 12.07 1.87
C HIS A 282 0.49 11.78 1.60
N ASN A 283 0.78 10.84 0.70
CA ASN A 283 2.13 10.50 0.24
C ASN A 283 3.04 9.90 1.35
N GLN A 284 2.47 9.49 2.48
CA GLN A 284 3.22 8.87 3.57
C GLN A 284 2.63 7.50 3.90
N SER A 285 3.43 6.46 3.66
CA SER A 285 3.08 5.10 4.09
C SER A 285 3.63 4.84 5.50
N LEU A 286 2.93 4.02 6.29
CA LEU A 286 3.41 3.63 7.61
C LEU A 286 4.75 2.91 7.53
N SER A 287 4.92 2.03 6.55
CA SER A 287 6.19 1.36 6.24
C SER A 287 7.33 2.35 6.05
N SER A 288 7.15 3.35 5.18
CA SER A 288 8.18 4.38 4.94
C SER A 288 8.48 5.21 6.18
N ALA A 289 7.46 5.53 7.00
CA ALA A 289 7.63 6.30 8.22
C ALA A 289 8.40 5.51 9.28
N LEU A 290 8.06 4.24 9.51
CA LEU A 290 8.78 3.35 10.42
C LEU A 290 10.22 3.15 9.97
N GLU A 291 10.44 2.93 8.67
CA GLU A 291 11.79 2.78 8.12
C GLU A 291 12.62 4.05 8.30
N THR A 292 11.99 5.22 8.13
CA THR A 292 12.64 6.50 8.39
C THR A 292 13.04 6.65 9.85
N VAL A 293 12.16 6.27 10.79
CA VAL A 293 12.43 6.32 12.23
C VAL A 293 13.52 5.34 12.64
N ARG A 294 13.63 4.16 12.01
CA ARG A 294 14.74 3.21 12.25
C ARG A 294 16.11 3.81 11.97
N HIS A 295 16.19 4.71 11.01
CA HIS A 295 17.43 5.39 10.64
C HIS A 295 17.75 6.59 11.53
N PHE A 296 16.90 6.90 12.51
CA PHE A 296 17.18 8.01 13.43
C PHE A 296 18.30 7.63 14.39
N ASP A 297 19.36 8.44 14.38
CA ASP A 297 20.50 8.23 15.28
C ASP A 297 20.94 9.55 15.93
N SER A 298 21.64 9.41 17.06
CA SER A 298 22.30 10.50 17.75
C SER A 298 23.81 10.33 17.67
N PRO A 299 24.60 11.42 17.52
CA PRO A 299 26.05 11.35 17.54
C PRO A 299 26.59 10.63 18.79
N SER A 300 27.78 10.07 18.71
CA SER A 300 28.45 9.47 19.87
C SER A 300 28.88 10.54 20.87
N LEU A 301 28.56 10.36 22.15
CA LEU A 301 28.96 11.26 23.23
C LEU A 301 30.16 10.70 23.99
N TYR A 302 31.19 11.53 24.14
CA TYR A 302 32.36 11.25 24.96
C TYR A 302 32.46 12.30 26.07
N LEU A 303 32.65 11.87 27.31
CA LEU A 303 32.71 12.72 28.49
C LEU A 303 34.09 12.63 29.18
N PRO A 304 34.59 13.70 29.81
CA PRO A 304 35.77 13.65 30.67
C PRO A 304 35.68 12.59 31.77
N SER A 305 36.73 11.77 31.92
CA SER A 305 36.77 10.71 32.93
C SER A 305 36.80 11.23 34.38
N GLU A 306 37.13 12.50 34.61
CA GLU A 306 37.25 13.09 35.96
C GLU A 306 35.89 13.45 36.59
N ASP A 307 34.78 13.44 35.83
CA ASP A 307 33.41 13.72 36.33
C ASP A 307 32.67 12.47 36.85
N ASN A 308 33.32 11.30 36.88
CA ASN A 308 32.71 10.04 37.32
C ASN A 308 32.33 9.97 38.80
N HIS A 309 32.82 10.90 39.64
CA HIS A 309 32.52 10.89 41.08
C HIS A 309 31.16 11.51 41.45
N LEU A 310 30.44 12.15 40.50
CA LEU A 310 29.11 12.73 40.76
C LEU A 310 27.95 11.99 40.08
N TYR A 311 28.22 10.92 39.31
CA TYR A 311 27.18 10.28 38.47
C TYR A 311 27.19 8.75 38.41
N LEU A 312 27.91 8.03 39.28
CA LEU A 312 27.87 6.55 39.31
C LEU A 312 26.91 5.96 40.35
N SER A 313 25.71 5.60 39.89
CA SER A 313 24.99 4.35 40.20
C SER A 313 23.84 4.30 39.19
N ASP A 314 23.77 3.37 38.22
CA ASP A 314 23.86 1.92 38.40
C ASP A 314 24.64 1.23 37.27
N GLN A 315 25.42 0.23 37.65
CA GLN A 315 26.11 -0.67 36.74
C GLN A 315 25.11 -1.63 36.08
N VAL A 316 25.05 -1.63 34.75
CA VAL A 316 24.80 -2.86 33.99
C VAL A 316 26.09 -3.19 33.28
N ASN A 317 26.77 -4.22 33.77
CA ASN A 317 28.00 -4.76 33.20
C ASN A 317 27.74 -5.27 31.78
N SER A 318 28.15 -4.51 30.78
CA SER A 318 28.43 -5.02 29.44
C SER A 318 29.95 -5.02 29.26
N SER A 319 30.55 -6.19 29.46
CA SER A 319 31.97 -6.43 29.22
C SER A 319 32.25 -6.41 27.72
N PHE A 320 32.51 -5.23 27.16
CA PHE A 320 33.01 -5.09 25.79
C PHE A 320 34.53 -4.86 25.84
N LYS A 321 35.28 -5.74 25.15
CA LYS A 321 36.74 -5.71 25.10
C LYS A 321 37.21 -4.41 24.44
N GLU A 322 38.03 -3.65 25.15
CA GLU A 322 38.76 -2.50 24.63
C GLU A 322 39.56 -2.88 23.38
N SER A 323 39.21 -2.29 22.23
CA SER A 323 40.21 -2.00 21.20
C SER A 323 40.87 -0.68 21.61
N LYS A 324 42.10 -0.77 22.12
CA LYS A 324 43.01 0.37 22.17
C LYS A 324 43.27 0.83 20.74
N GLU A 325 42.56 1.85 20.29
CA GLU A 325 43.03 2.79 19.26
C GLU A 325 42.00 3.92 19.12
N ASP A 326 42.52 5.14 18.96
CA ASP A 326 41.82 6.42 18.71
C ASP A 326 41.24 7.19 19.90
N VAL A 327 42.11 7.62 20.82
CA VAL A 327 41.86 8.83 21.63
C VAL A 327 42.32 10.05 20.82
N TRP A 328 41.39 10.75 20.18
CA TRP A 328 41.67 12.03 19.51
C TRP A 328 42.04 13.10 20.56
N VAL A 329 43.23 13.70 20.41
CA VAL A 329 43.65 14.84 21.24
C VAL A 329 42.88 16.08 20.78
N LEU A 330 42.14 16.72 21.69
CA LEU A 330 41.48 18.01 21.45
C LEU A 330 42.52 19.08 21.10
N GLN A 331 42.67 19.39 19.82
CA GLN A 331 43.47 20.51 19.36
C GLN A 331 42.65 21.79 19.57
N LYS A 332 43.12 22.66 20.48
CA LYS A 332 42.47 23.94 20.75
C LYS A 332 42.51 24.77 19.47
N ASP A 333 41.35 25.10 18.89
CA ASP A 333 41.30 26.03 17.76
C ASP A 333 41.86 27.37 18.21
N ILE A 334 43.10 27.65 17.82
CA ILE A 334 43.68 28.99 17.93
C ILE A 334 42.99 29.81 16.86
N PHE A 335 41.82 30.39 17.19
CA PHE A 335 41.29 31.50 16.42
C PHE A 335 42.34 32.61 16.46
N LEU A 336 43.17 32.69 15.41
CA LEU A 336 44.06 33.80 15.13
C LEU A 336 43.18 35.04 14.90
N SER A 337 42.77 35.69 15.98
CA SER A 337 42.26 37.06 15.91
C SER A 337 43.39 37.91 15.33
N SER A 338 43.20 38.38 14.11
CA SER A 338 44.14 39.25 13.41
C SER A 338 44.30 40.57 14.17
N ARG A 339 45.25 40.64 15.12
CA ARG A 339 45.72 41.91 15.68
C ARG A 339 46.87 42.42 14.82
N ARG A 340 46.55 43.40 13.98
CA ARG A 340 47.52 44.27 13.30
C ARG A 340 48.54 44.78 14.34
N LYS A 341 49.82 44.47 14.11
CA LYS A 341 50.95 45.10 14.81
C LYS A 341 50.85 46.61 14.65
N LYS A 342 50.57 47.33 15.73
CA LYS A 342 50.99 48.73 15.88
C LYS A 342 51.91 48.81 17.10
N LYS A 343 53.15 49.15 16.80
CA LYS A 343 54.29 49.35 17.69
C LYS A 343 53.99 50.55 18.59
N ASP A 344 53.94 50.35 19.90
CA ASP A 344 54.37 51.36 20.85
C ASP A 344 54.84 50.72 22.16
N ARG A 345 55.96 51.24 22.66
CA ARG A 345 56.61 50.86 23.92
C ARG A 345 55.78 51.38 25.08
N GLY A 346 55.50 50.53 26.07
CA GLY A 346 54.83 50.94 27.30
C GLY A 346 54.96 49.86 28.38
N LEU A 347 55.80 50.16 29.35
CA LEU A 347 56.09 49.49 30.62
C LEU A 347 54.80 49.12 31.40
N PHE A 348 54.53 47.84 31.62
CA PHE A 348 53.78 47.28 32.76
C PHE A 348 53.99 45.76 32.78
N ASP A 349 54.57 45.25 33.87
CA ASP A 349 54.72 43.81 34.11
C ASP A 349 53.33 43.16 34.12
N SER A 350 53.13 42.20 33.21
CA SER A 350 52.01 41.28 33.24
C SER A 350 52.37 40.14 34.19
N GLU A 351 51.72 40.08 35.35
CA GLU A 351 51.59 38.83 36.09
C GLU A 351 50.80 37.87 35.19
N ASP A 352 51.53 36.95 34.54
CA ASP A 352 50.97 35.82 33.81
C ASP A 352 50.29 34.89 34.82
N ASP A 353 49.01 35.11 35.08
CA ASP A 353 48.13 34.09 35.64
C ASP A 353 47.94 32.98 34.58
N GLU A 354 48.91 32.06 34.51
CA GLU A 354 48.76 30.78 33.82
C GLU A 354 47.64 29.98 34.51
N GLN A 355 46.39 30.21 34.10
CA GLN A 355 45.35 29.22 34.34
C GLN A 355 45.77 27.92 33.62
N PRO A 356 45.97 26.80 34.34
CA PRO A 356 46.34 25.55 33.69
C PRO A 356 45.22 25.17 32.72
N ASN A 357 45.57 24.98 31.45
CA ASN A 357 44.71 24.37 30.45
C ASN A 357 44.32 22.97 30.94
N LYS A 358 43.20 22.87 31.66
CA LYS A 358 42.61 21.60 32.10
C LYS A 358 41.88 20.95 30.92
N SER A 359 42.63 20.46 29.93
CA SER A 359 42.08 19.48 29.00
C SER A 359 41.91 18.15 29.74
N PRO A 360 40.78 17.45 29.54
CA PRO A 360 40.53 16.19 30.21
C PRO A 360 41.56 15.15 29.74
N LYS A 361 42.21 14.48 30.69
CA LYS A 361 43.29 13.51 30.41
C LYS A 361 42.80 12.22 29.77
N GLN A 362 41.50 11.90 29.94
CA GLN A 362 40.86 10.71 29.39
C GLN A 362 39.38 11.02 29.11
N LEU A 363 38.88 10.50 28.00
CA LEU A 363 37.46 10.55 27.63
C LEU A 363 36.85 9.16 27.76
N THR A 364 35.63 9.08 28.28
CA THR A 364 34.84 7.86 28.39
C THR A 364 33.64 7.95 27.45
N PHE A 365 33.39 6.88 26.70
CA PHE A 365 32.22 6.76 25.84
C PHE A 365 30.93 6.61 26.68
N HIS A 366 29.91 7.40 26.36
CA HIS A 366 28.60 7.30 26.98
C HIS A 366 27.67 6.42 26.12
N CYS A 367 27.10 5.37 26.72
CA CYS A 367 26.42 4.30 26.00
C CYS A 367 24.97 4.61 25.57
N CYS A 368 24.33 5.66 26.08
CA CYS A 368 22.96 6.01 25.68
C CYS A 368 22.91 6.44 24.21
N ARG A 369 21.94 5.90 23.47
CA ARG A 369 21.68 6.19 22.06
C ARG A 369 20.20 6.41 21.82
N LEU A 370 19.87 7.31 20.88
CA LEU A 370 18.50 7.57 20.49
C LEU A 370 17.77 6.30 19.99
N GLN A 371 18.46 5.45 19.22
CA GLN A 371 17.90 4.21 18.67
C GLN A 371 17.33 3.27 19.75
N ALA A 372 17.98 3.17 20.92
CA ALA A 372 17.51 2.33 22.02
C ALA A 372 16.15 2.78 22.59
N HIS A 373 15.78 4.04 22.39
CA HIS A 373 14.47 4.58 22.80
C HIS A 373 13.42 4.50 21.68
N LEU A 374 13.83 4.41 20.41
CA LEU A 374 12.93 4.30 19.27
C LEU A 374 12.52 2.86 18.99
N GLU A 375 13.39 1.90 19.27
CA GLU A 375 13.13 0.48 19.04
C GLU A 375 11.83 -0.02 19.73
N PRO A 376 11.53 0.34 20.99
CA PRO A 376 10.25 -0.04 21.60
C PRO A 376 9.02 0.57 20.92
N VAL A 377 9.13 1.81 20.42
CA VAL A 377 8.05 2.52 19.71
C VAL A 377 7.73 1.81 18.39
N ILE A 378 8.77 1.47 17.62
CA ILE A 378 8.64 0.73 16.36
C ILE A 378 8.00 -0.63 16.61
N ASN A 379 8.54 -1.42 17.55
CA ASN A 379 8.03 -2.75 17.86
C ASN A 379 6.57 -2.73 18.33
N LEU A 380 6.18 -1.71 19.11
CA LEU A 380 4.80 -1.55 19.56
C LEU A 380 3.85 -1.33 18.37
N LEU A 381 4.21 -0.45 17.45
CA LEU A 381 3.39 -0.15 16.26
C LEU A 381 3.30 -1.35 15.32
N GLU A 382 4.42 -2.04 15.08
CA GLU A 382 4.41 -3.24 14.26
C GLU A 382 3.53 -4.33 14.88
N ALA A 383 3.61 -4.55 16.19
CA ALA A 383 2.74 -5.46 16.90
C ALA A 383 1.25 -5.07 16.76
N LYS A 384 0.92 -3.77 16.89
CA LYS A 384 -0.45 -3.27 16.69
C LYS A 384 -0.99 -3.63 15.31
N VAL A 385 -0.16 -3.55 14.26
CA VAL A 385 -0.53 -3.93 12.89
C VAL A 385 -0.85 -5.43 12.80
N PHE A 386 -0.07 -6.30 13.46
CA PHE A 386 -0.34 -7.75 13.49
C PHE A 386 -1.64 -8.10 14.23
N THR A 387 -1.99 -7.34 15.26
CA THR A 387 -3.18 -7.57 16.09
C THR A 387 -4.40 -6.77 15.65
N LEU A 388 -4.37 -6.15 14.46
CA LEU A 388 -5.52 -5.41 13.96
C LEU A 388 -6.71 -6.35 13.86
N ASP A 389 -7.75 -6.04 14.63
CA ASP A 389 -9.03 -6.69 14.50
C ASP A 389 -9.66 -6.25 13.17
N ILE A 390 -9.61 -7.18 12.22
CA ILE A 390 -10.19 -7.09 10.88
C ILE A 390 -11.54 -7.83 10.87
N ASP A 391 -12.00 -8.36 12.00
CA ASP A 391 -13.25 -9.13 12.08
C ASP A 391 -14.49 -8.22 11.99
N GLY A 392 -14.29 -6.89 11.99
CA GLY A 392 -15.34 -5.89 11.81
C GLY A 392 -15.50 -5.37 10.38
N PHE A 393 -14.90 -6.00 9.36
CA PHE A 393 -15.02 -5.57 7.96
C PHE A 393 -16.40 -5.81 7.35
#